data_AF-A0A8K0KGZ7-F1
#
_entry.id   AF-A0A8K0KGZ7-F1
#
_cell.length_a   1.000
_cell.length_b   1.000
_cell.length_c   1.000
_cell.angle_alpha   90.00
_cell.angle_beta   90.00
_cell.angle_gamma   90.00
#
_symmetry.space_group_name_H-M   'P 1'
#
loop_
_entity.id
_entity.type
_entity.pdbx_description
1 polymer ?
#
loop_
_entity_poly.entity_id
_entity_poly.type
_entity_poly.pdbx_seq_one_letter_code
_entity_poly.pdbx_strand_id
1 'polypeptide(L)'
;MLEQFVYPQIQDLQPNIVFQQDGAPPHNSTAVQRQVPGREISQSLDRTRRTHFLATTFHDITPLDFFLWRFVKDRVYATEVDDIPMLRYRITDAIATVIEDMLRRT
;
A
#
# COMPACT_ATOMS: atom_id res chain seq x y z
N MET A 1 -4.92 1.64 13.14
CA MET A 1 -4.95 1.32 11.69
C MET A 1 -4.61 -0.15 11.46
N LEU A 2 -3.38 -0.61 11.69
CA LEU A 2 -2.99 -2.00 11.43
C LEU A 2 -3.85 -3.02 12.19
N GLU A 3 -4.02 -2.84 13.50
CA GLU A 3 -4.81 -3.75 14.35
C GLU A 3 -6.30 -3.80 13.99
N GLN A 4 -6.87 -2.66 13.61
CA GLN A 4 -8.31 -2.54 13.38
C GLN A 4 -8.73 -2.93 11.96
N PHE A 5 -7.86 -2.71 10.97
CA PHE A 5 -8.22 -2.86 9.56
C PHE A 5 -7.38 -3.91 8.83
N VAL A 6 -6.09 -4.03 9.13
CA VAL A 6 -5.18 -4.87 8.34
C VAL A 6 -5.09 -6.29 8.92
N TYR A 7 -4.93 -6.43 10.23
CA TYR A 7 -4.69 -7.74 10.85
C TYR A 7 -5.86 -8.72 10.72
N PRO A 8 -7.13 -8.31 10.91
CA PRO A 8 -8.26 -9.23 10.68
C PRO A 8 -8.24 -9.81 9.25
N GLN A 9 -7.97 -8.96 8.25
CA GLN A 9 -7.94 -9.39 6.84
C GLN A 9 -6.76 -10.32 6.54
N ILE A 10 -5.57 -10.03 7.06
CA ILE A 10 -4.41 -10.92 6.86
C ILE A 10 -4.72 -12.29 7.45
N GLN A 11 -5.27 -12.35 8.67
CA GLN A 11 -5.58 -13.61 9.34
C GLN A 11 -6.58 -14.45 8.54
N ASP A 12 -7.61 -13.82 7.97
CA ASP A 12 -8.61 -14.49 7.14
C ASP A 12 -8.04 -15.03 5.80
N LEU A 13 -6.96 -14.42 5.30
CA LEU A 13 -6.35 -14.77 4.01
C LEU A 13 -5.13 -15.70 4.12
N GLN A 14 -4.67 -16.01 5.35
CA GLN A 14 -3.60 -16.98 5.57
C GLN A 14 -4.03 -18.40 5.14
N PRO A 15 -3.11 -19.25 4.63
CA PRO A 15 -1.69 -18.99 4.39
C PRO A 15 -1.37 -18.37 3.02
N ASN A 16 -2.39 -18.07 2.22
CA ASN A 16 -2.24 -17.75 0.79
C ASN A 16 -2.02 -16.26 0.51
N ILE A 17 -1.47 -15.52 1.48
CA ILE A 17 -1.27 -14.08 1.38
C ILE A 17 0.18 -13.70 1.68
N VAL A 18 0.71 -12.80 0.85
CA VAL A 18 1.93 -12.06 1.11
C VAL A 18 1.56 -10.61 1.38
N PHE A 19 2.07 -10.05 2.49
CA PHE A 19 1.86 -8.65 2.82
C PHE A 19 3.07 -7.81 2.39
N GLN A 20 2.83 -6.81 1.55
CA GLN A 20 3.85 -5.89 1.02
C GLN A 20 3.57 -4.44 1.47
N GLN A 21 4.63 -3.74 1.91
CA GLN A 21 4.67 -2.30 2.17
C GLN A 21 5.97 -1.69 1.61
N ASP A 22 6.03 -0.37 1.55
CA ASP A 22 7.25 0.37 1.24
C ASP A 22 8.28 0.26 2.40
N GLY A 23 9.53 0.58 2.09
CA GLY A 23 10.66 0.47 3.03
C GLY A 23 10.74 1.58 4.08
N ALA A 24 9.68 2.38 4.28
CA ALA A 24 9.73 3.53 5.18
C ALA A 24 10.07 3.11 6.62
N PRO A 25 10.91 3.87 7.35
CA PRO A 25 11.34 3.50 8.70
C PRO A 25 10.22 3.13 9.69
N PRO A 26 9.05 3.81 9.70
CA PRO A 26 7.93 3.40 10.55
C PRO A 26 7.37 2.00 10.24
N HIS A 27 7.40 1.58 8.97
CA HIS A 27 6.87 0.31 8.49
C HIS A 27 7.85 -0.86 8.68
N ASN A 28 9.13 -0.55 8.91
CA ASN A 28 10.20 -1.51 9.13
C ASN A 28 10.63 -1.63 10.62
N SER A 29 9.81 -1.16 11.55
CA SER A 29 10.12 -1.28 12.99
C SER A 29 9.94 -2.71 13.50
N THR A 30 10.73 -3.10 14.51
CA THR A 30 10.65 -4.43 15.14
C THR A 30 9.27 -4.74 15.70
N ALA A 31 8.56 -3.73 16.22
CA ALA A 31 7.20 -3.88 16.74
C ALA A 31 6.23 -4.32 15.63
N VAL A 32 6.34 -3.70 14.46
CA VAL A 32 5.50 -4.00 13.29
C VAL A 32 5.87 -5.35 12.67
N GLN A 33 7.16 -5.71 12.62
CA GLN A 33 7.63 -7.00 12.09
C GLN A 33 7.15 -8.20 12.94
N ARG A 34 7.10 -8.06 14.27
CA ARG A 34 6.63 -9.14 15.17
C ARG A 34 5.14 -9.46 15.01
N GLN A 35 4.35 -8.49 14.55
CA GLN A 35 2.90 -8.62 14.46
C GLN A 35 2.42 -9.18 13.11
N VAL A 36 3.26 -9.19 12.07
CA VAL A 36 2.91 -9.76 10.77
C VAL A 36 4.02 -10.69 10.31
N PRO A 37 3.92 -11.98 10.63
CA PRO A 37 4.82 -13.00 10.12
C PRO A 37 4.65 -13.13 8.59
N GLY A 38 5.75 -13.35 7.85
CA GLY A 38 5.68 -13.58 6.40
C GLY A 38 5.55 -12.31 5.53
N ARG A 39 5.88 -11.13 6.06
CA ARG A 39 6.01 -9.91 5.23
C ARG A 39 7.11 -10.06 4.20
N GLU A 40 6.78 -9.77 2.96
CA GLU A 40 7.77 -9.41 1.95
C GLU A 40 7.92 -7.89 2.04
N ILE A 41 8.80 -7.42 2.91
CA ILE A 41 9.36 -6.08 2.75
C ILE A 41 9.97 -6.13 1.37
N SER A 42 9.45 -5.33 0.42
CA SER A 42 9.93 -5.22 -0.96
C SER A 42 11.44 -5.39 -0.94
N GLN A 43 11.88 -6.63 -1.16
CA GLN A 43 13.26 -7.00 -0.88
C GLN A 43 13.93 -6.48 -2.12
N SER A 44 14.41 -5.24 -2.05
CA SER A 44 15.21 -4.67 -3.12
C SER A 44 16.24 -5.74 -3.40
N LEU A 45 16.26 -6.20 -4.65
CA LEU A 45 17.24 -7.12 -5.16
C LEU A 45 18.58 -6.85 -4.46
N ASP A 46 19.06 -7.86 -3.72
CA ASP A 46 20.37 -7.94 -3.06
C ASP A 46 20.34 -8.02 -1.51
N ARG A 47 20.27 -9.27 -1.03
CA ARG A 47 20.57 -9.73 0.33
C ARG A 47 22.08 -9.68 0.66
N THR A 48 22.87 -8.90 -0.09
CA THR A 48 24.32 -8.86 0.01
C THR A 48 24.83 -7.42 -0.04
N ARG A 49 24.97 -6.82 1.15
CA ARG A 49 25.92 -5.73 1.45
C ARG A 49 25.61 -4.33 0.89
N ARG A 50 25.38 -3.40 1.83
CA ARG A 50 25.69 -1.94 1.74
C ARG A 50 24.81 -1.06 0.84
N THR A 51 23.51 -1.27 0.82
CA THR A 51 22.56 -0.46 0.04
C THR A 51 21.54 0.28 0.92
N HIS A 52 22.00 1.01 1.94
CA HIS A 52 21.15 2.00 2.62
C HIS A 52 20.67 3.14 1.69
N PHE A 53 21.30 3.30 0.51
CA PHE A 53 21.00 4.38 -0.43
C PHE A 53 19.98 4.00 -1.54
N LEU A 54 19.75 2.70 -1.81
CA LEU A 54 18.88 2.25 -2.91
C LEU A 54 17.47 1.80 -2.47
N ALA A 55 17.23 1.56 -1.18
CA ALA A 55 15.90 1.20 -0.68
C ALA A 55 14.92 2.39 -0.71
N THR A 56 15.44 3.62 -0.68
CA THR A 56 14.65 4.86 -0.66
C THR A 56 14.09 5.25 -2.04
N THR A 57 14.63 4.67 -3.12
CA THR A 57 14.42 5.16 -4.49
C THR A 57 13.31 4.46 -5.27
N PHE A 58 12.66 3.44 -4.70
CA PHE A 58 11.56 2.73 -5.37
C PHE A 58 10.23 2.91 -4.63
N HIS A 59 9.82 4.15 -4.42
CA HIS A 59 8.47 4.47 -3.94
C HIS A 59 7.39 4.06 -4.95
N ASP A 60 7.75 3.98 -6.24
CA ASP A 60 6.80 3.81 -7.35
C ASP A 60 6.56 2.36 -7.79
N ILE A 61 7.14 1.36 -7.10
CA ILE A 61 7.06 -0.04 -7.57
C ILE A 61 6.00 -0.89 -6.86
N THR A 62 5.29 -0.35 -5.86
CA THR A 62 4.14 -1.09 -5.33
C THR A 62 2.98 -0.94 -6.30
N PRO A 63 2.25 -2.02 -6.63
CA PRO A 63 1.05 -1.93 -7.48
C PRO A 63 0.02 -0.91 -6.97
N LEU A 64 0.00 -0.71 -5.64
CA LEU A 64 -0.84 0.27 -4.95
C LEU A 64 -0.46 1.71 -5.31
N ASP A 65 0.83 2.05 -5.26
CA ASP A 65 1.32 3.41 -5.56
C ASP A 65 1.31 3.70 -7.06
N PHE A 66 1.63 2.71 -7.89
CA PHE A 66 1.66 2.85 -9.35
C PHE A 66 0.26 3.00 -9.96
N PHE A 67 -0.67 2.11 -9.59
CA PHE A 67 -2.00 2.07 -10.19
C PHE A 67 -3.08 2.66 -9.29
N LEU A 68 -3.32 2.07 -8.12
CA LEU A 68 -4.51 2.39 -7.32
C LEU A 68 -4.53 3.88 -6.93
N TRP A 69 -3.44 4.39 -6.34
CA TRP A 69 -3.39 5.79 -5.92
C TRP A 69 -3.38 6.77 -7.09
N ARG A 70 -2.79 6.41 -8.23
CA ARG A 70 -2.86 7.21 -9.44
C ARG A 70 -4.30 7.31 -9.95
N PHE A 71 -4.96 6.17 -10.10
CA PHE A 71 -6.35 6.07 -10.54
C PHE A 71 -7.32 6.84 -9.64
N VAL A 72 -7.15 6.71 -8.32
CA VAL A 72 -7.97 7.44 -7.34
C VAL A 72 -7.71 8.94 -7.45
N LYS A 73 -6.45 9.39 -7.51
CA LYS A 73 -6.11 10.82 -7.65
C LYS A 73 -6.70 11.41 -8.93
N ASP A 74 -6.63 10.70 -10.05
CA ASP A 74 -7.19 11.18 -11.33
C ASP A 74 -8.70 11.44 -11.24
N ARG A 75 -9.46 10.65 -10.46
CA ARG A 75 -10.90 10.87 -10.21
C ARG A 75 -11.17 11.94 -9.16
N VAL A 76 -10.44 11.90 -8.06
CA VAL A 76 -10.62 12.82 -6.92
C VAL A 76 -10.24 14.25 -7.28
N TYR A 77 -9.32 14.45 -8.23
CA TYR A 77 -8.87 15.77 -8.65
C TYR A 77 -9.28 16.13 -10.08
N ALA A 78 -10.20 15.38 -10.70
CA ALA A 78 -10.81 15.74 -11.99
C ALA A 78 -11.53 17.11 -11.95
N THR A 79 -11.93 17.55 -10.75
CA THR A 79 -12.47 18.87 -10.45
C THR A 79 -11.87 19.36 -9.14
N GLU A 80 -11.89 20.67 -8.89
CA GLU A 80 -11.41 21.24 -7.63
C GLU A 80 -12.16 20.65 -6.42
N VAL A 81 -11.47 20.62 -5.29
CA VAL A 81 -11.97 20.09 -4.01
C VAL A 81 -11.87 21.19 -2.98
N ASP A 82 -13.02 21.67 -2.50
CA ASP A 82 -13.10 22.87 -1.66
C ASP A 82 -12.92 22.58 -0.16
N ASP A 83 -13.22 21.36 0.28
CA ASP A 83 -13.15 21.00 1.69
C ASP A 83 -12.82 19.52 1.95
N ILE A 84 -12.53 19.22 3.22
CA ILE A 84 -12.14 17.88 3.68
C ILE A 84 -13.32 16.88 3.60
N PRO A 85 -14.57 17.22 3.97
CA PRO A 85 -15.71 16.33 3.77
C PRO A 85 -15.88 15.87 2.31
N MET A 86 -15.82 16.80 1.35
CA MET A 86 -15.89 16.51 -0.08
C MET A 86 -14.71 15.64 -0.52
N LEU A 87 -13.49 15.95 -0.05
CA LEU A 87 -12.32 15.12 -0.33
C LEU A 87 -12.52 13.67 0.13
N ARG A 88 -13.00 13.47 1.37
CA ARG A 88 -13.27 12.13 1.93
C ARG A 88 -14.34 11.40 1.12
N TYR A 89 -15.43 12.07 0.79
CA TYR A 89 -16.49 11.51 -0.03
C TYR A 89 -15.97 11.04 -1.39
N ARG A 90 -15.21 11.89 -2.09
CA ARG A 90 -14.66 11.56 -3.42
C ARG A 90 -13.64 10.43 -3.37
N ILE A 91 -12.82 10.35 -2.32
CA ILE A 91 -11.88 9.23 -2.15
C ILE A 91 -12.67 7.92 -1.98
N THR A 92 -13.69 7.92 -1.11
CA THR A 92 -14.53 6.73 -0.89
C THR A 92 -15.29 6.33 -2.16
N ASP A 93 -15.88 7.30 -2.87
CA ASP A 93 -16.59 7.07 -4.13
C ASP A 93 -15.65 6.51 -5.21
N ALA A 94 -14.47 7.12 -5.40
CA ALA A 94 -13.48 6.64 -6.36
C ALA A 94 -13.00 5.21 -6.05
N ILE A 95 -12.72 4.89 -4.78
CA ILE A 95 -12.34 3.54 -4.35
C ILE A 95 -13.47 2.54 -4.62
N ALA A 96 -14.74 2.93 -4.42
CA ALA A 96 -15.89 2.06 -4.69
C ALA A 96 -16.04 1.70 -6.19
N THR A 97 -15.44 2.50 -7.09
CA THR A 97 -15.40 2.18 -8.54
C THR A 97 -14.28 1.23 -8.95
N VAL A 98 -13.36 0.89 -8.04
CA VAL A 98 -12.27 -0.05 -8.32
C VAL A 98 -12.81 -1.48 -8.28
N ILE A 99 -12.79 -2.16 -9.43
CA ILE A 99 -13.19 -3.56 -9.53
C ILE A 99 -11.96 -4.48 -9.47
N GLU A 100 -12.19 -5.73 -9.07
CA GLU A 100 -11.14 -6.75 -8.91
C GLU A 100 -10.30 -6.96 -10.18
N ASP A 101 -10.95 -6.95 -11.35
CA ASP A 101 -10.26 -7.08 -12.65
C ASP A 101 -9.23 -5.98 -12.92
N MET A 102 -9.42 -4.78 -12.34
CA MET A 102 -8.45 -3.70 -12.46
C MET A 102 -7.21 -4.01 -11.64
N LEU A 103 -7.39 -4.53 -10.43
CA LEU A 103 -6.30 -4.90 -9.51
C LEU A 103 -5.54 -6.14 -9.99
N ARG A 104 -6.19 -7.06 -10.71
CA ARG A 104 -5.52 -8.26 -11.28
C ARG A 104 -4.60 -7.94 -12.47
N ARG A 105 -4.66 -6.72 -13.01
CA ARG A 105 -3.90 -6.27 -14.19
C ARG A 105 -2.75 -5.32 -13.86
N THR A 106 -2.47 -5.11 -12.58
CA THR A 106 -1.37 -4.25 -12.07
C THR A 106 -0.15 -5.09 -11.73
#